data_AF-A0A5B1CB80-F1
#
_entry.id   AF-A0A5B1CB80-F1
#
_cell.length_a   1.000
_cell.length_b   1.000
_cell.length_c   1.000
_cell.angle_alpha   90.00
_cell.angle_beta   90.00
_cell.angle_gamma   90.00
#
_symmetry.space_group_name_H-M   'P 1'
#
loop_
_entity.id
_entity.type
_entity.pdbx_description
1 polymer ?
#
loop_
_entity_poly.entity_id
_entity_poly.type
_entity_poly.pdbx_seq_one_letter_code
_entity_poly.pdbx_strand_id
1 'polypeptide(L)'
;MVTREDEVRADGPHRNGVLRITIACTGVAAAHFSLCLHVKSRHLGDAYRYPTEIHCVIKQADLLPLPQIVDVKRPFGASIRGYVLTRNTQCVVIREFDGFMPDGFTVLPASTVSELLVNERWSEMLAKEGHSDLAAVGPPFTPDTLRSVLSYLHVSRTNAKIECEATPNAAEHGFHLGRVAAMHDDHIDFTFFDAAGKWFDGVYGISFASITQIVVGSPYVETFSKYIGPYPHDDG
;
A
#
# COMPACT_ATOMS: atom_id res chain seq x y z
N MET A 1 -48.32 37.61 -2.68
CA MET A 1 -47.81 37.60 -4.07
C MET A 1 -46.30 37.56 -3.97
N VAL A 2 -45.68 36.60 -4.67
CA VAL A 2 -44.25 36.42 -5.08
C VAL A 2 -43.28 37.56 -4.66
N THR A 3 -42.05 37.35 -4.16
CA THR A 3 -40.95 36.54 -4.70
C THR A 3 -39.84 36.35 -3.67
N ARG A 4 -39.17 35.20 -3.75
CA ARG A 4 -37.85 34.89 -3.19
C ARG A 4 -36.81 35.56 -4.10
N GLU A 5 -35.97 36.43 -3.55
CA GLU A 5 -34.79 36.93 -4.24
C GLU A 5 -33.53 36.47 -3.50
N ASP A 6 -32.73 35.69 -4.22
CA ASP A 6 -31.31 35.46 -3.99
C ASP A 6 -30.57 36.80 -4.11
N GLU A 7 -29.87 37.22 -3.06
CA GLU A 7 -28.77 38.16 -3.20
C GLU A 7 -27.49 37.55 -2.63
N VAL A 8 -26.73 36.95 -3.55
CA VAL A 8 -25.29 36.75 -3.39
C VAL A 8 -24.64 38.13 -3.42
N ARG A 9 -24.13 38.60 -2.28
CA ARG A 9 -23.27 39.79 -2.24
C ARG A 9 -21.82 39.39 -2.56
N ALA A 10 -21.30 39.96 -3.65
CA ALA A 10 -19.91 39.87 -4.04
C ALA A 10 -19.03 40.87 -3.27
N ASP A 11 -17.84 40.38 -2.90
CA ASP A 11 -16.55 41.04 -2.68
C ASP A 11 -16.44 42.39 -1.95
N GLY A 12 -15.90 42.32 -0.72
CA GLY A 12 -15.10 43.37 -0.10
C GLY A 12 -13.67 42.86 0.17
N PRO A 13 -12.62 43.70 0.08
CA PRO A 13 -11.23 43.24 0.10
C PRO A 13 -10.74 43.11 1.54
N HIS A 14 -10.91 41.93 2.14
CA HIS A 14 -10.32 41.65 3.46
C HIS A 14 -9.01 40.88 3.34
N ARG A 15 -7.91 41.65 3.32
CA ARG A 15 -6.63 41.23 3.89
C ARG A 15 -6.79 41.13 5.40
N ASN A 16 -6.78 39.91 5.95
CA ASN A 16 -6.30 39.59 7.29
C ASN A 16 -6.14 38.07 7.40
N GLY A 17 -4.91 37.64 7.74
CA GLY A 17 -4.47 36.24 7.77
C GLY A 17 -5.15 35.43 8.87
N VAL A 18 -6.27 34.81 8.53
CA VAL A 18 -6.87 33.73 9.32
C VAL A 18 -6.79 32.48 8.45
N LEU A 19 -5.94 31.53 8.85
CA LEU A 19 -5.95 30.16 8.32
C LEU A 19 -7.31 29.54 8.69
N ARG A 20 -8.28 29.67 7.79
CA ARG A 20 -9.57 28.97 7.87
C ARG A 20 -9.36 27.57 7.32
N ILE A 21 -9.33 26.57 8.19
CA ILE A 21 -9.48 25.18 7.79
C ILE A 21 -10.99 24.97 7.58
N THR A 22 -11.42 24.93 6.33
CA THR A 22 -12.78 24.50 5.97
C THR A 22 -12.79 22.98 5.92
N ILE A 23 -13.32 22.33 6.96
CA ILE A 23 -13.64 20.90 6.92
C ILE A 23 -15.05 20.77 6.36
N ALA A 24 -15.18 20.30 5.12
CA ALA A 24 -16.48 19.97 4.55
C ALA A 24 -16.94 18.62 5.10
N CYS A 25 -17.75 18.65 6.15
CA CYS A 25 -18.48 17.47 6.62
C CYS A 25 -19.71 17.26 5.74
N THR A 26 -19.61 16.49 4.66
CA THR A 26 -20.81 15.98 3.95
C THR A 26 -21.00 14.51 4.29
N GLY A 27 -21.81 14.25 5.30
CA GLY A 27 -22.20 12.90 5.69
C GLY A 27 -23.60 12.86 6.27
N VAL A 28 -24.63 12.86 5.42
CA VAL A 28 -25.91 12.14 5.67
C VAL A 28 -26.51 11.71 4.34
N ALA A 29 -26.57 10.41 4.10
CA ALA A 29 -27.65 9.77 3.35
C ALA A 29 -27.82 8.36 3.91
N ALA A 30 -28.78 8.20 4.82
CA ALA A 30 -29.31 6.89 5.15
C ALA A 30 -30.12 6.40 3.94
N ALA A 31 -29.66 5.34 3.30
CA ALA A 31 -30.46 4.56 2.36
C ALA A 31 -30.31 3.08 2.74
N HIS A 32 -31.44 2.48 3.15
CA HIS A 32 -31.57 1.06 3.46
C HIS A 32 -31.49 0.23 2.17
N PHE A 33 -30.29 -0.05 1.65
CA PHE A 33 -30.04 -1.07 0.63
C PHE A 33 -28.62 -1.64 0.78
N SER A 34 -28.49 -2.97 0.76
CA SER A 34 -27.21 -3.72 0.84
C SER A 34 -26.40 -3.61 -0.44
N LEU A 35 -25.91 -2.41 -0.76
CA LEU A 35 -24.83 -2.21 -1.72
C LEU A 35 -23.59 -1.83 -0.92
N CYS A 36 -22.62 -2.75 -0.84
CA CYS A 36 -21.29 -2.45 -0.33
C CYS A 36 -20.62 -1.46 -1.30
N LEU A 37 -20.87 -0.16 -1.13
CA LEU A 37 -20.03 0.88 -1.69
C LEU A 37 -18.66 0.75 -1.02
N HIS A 38 -17.73 0.11 -1.72
CA HIS A 38 -16.32 0.12 -1.39
C HIS A 38 -15.77 1.53 -1.62
N VAL A 39 -16.12 2.46 -0.73
CA VAL A 39 -15.44 3.74 -0.62
C VAL A 39 -14.09 3.42 0.01
N LYS A 40 -13.03 3.38 -0.81
CA LYS A 40 -11.66 3.49 -0.29
C LYS A 40 -11.67 4.66 0.70
N SER A 41 -11.28 4.41 1.94
CA SER A 41 -11.22 5.42 3.02
C SER A 41 -10.21 6.56 2.76
N ARG A 42 -9.86 6.83 1.49
CA ARG A 42 -8.79 7.73 1.05
C ARG A 42 -9.26 9.11 0.60
N HIS A 43 -10.51 9.51 0.86
CA HIS A 43 -11.04 10.80 0.37
C HIS A 43 -11.59 11.74 1.46
N LEU A 44 -11.38 11.45 2.74
CA LEU A 44 -11.83 12.34 3.84
C LEU A 44 -10.72 12.70 4.85
N GLY A 45 -9.48 12.81 4.39
CA GLY A 45 -8.36 13.24 5.26
C GLY A 45 -7.10 13.70 4.57
N ASP A 46 -7.06 13.76 3.23
CA ASP A 46 -5.89 14.26 2.52
C ASP A 46 -5.88 15.80 2.58
N ALA A 47 -5.29 16.33 3.66
CA ALA A 47 -4.66 17.64 3.69
C ALA A 47 -3.44 17.72 2.74
N TYR A 48 -3.49 16.98 1.61
CA TYR A 48 -2.41 16.69 0.68
C TYR A 48 -2.18 17.79 -0.36
N ARG A 49 -2.83 18.96 -0.19
CA ARG A 49 -2.70 20.11 -1.10
C ARG A 49 -2.06 21.32 -0.41
N TYR A 50 -0.99 21.10 0.33
CA TYR A 50 -0.03 22.18 0.59
C TYR A 50 1.18 21.98 -0.32
N PRO A 51 1.61 23.01 -1.07
CA PRO A 51 2.86 22.95 -1.80
C PRO A 51 4.01 22.98 -0.78
N THR A 52 4.40 21.83 -0.25
CA THR A 52 5.69 21.68 0.39
C THR A 52 6.70 21.35 -0.70
N GLU A 53 7.11 22.39 -1.42
CA GLU A 53 8.37 22.38 -2.16
C GLU A 53 9.52 22.27 -1.14
N ILE A 54 9.89 21.05 -0.74
CA ILE A 54 11.25 20.61 -0.43
C ILE A 54 11.21 19.07 -0.51
N HIS A 55 11.43 18.52 -1.69
CA HIS A 55 11.84 17.12 -1.83
C HIS A 55 13.30 17.12 -2.28
N CYS A 56 14.18 16.45 -1.54
CA CYS A 56 15.46 16.06 -2.12
C CYS A 56 15.17 14.94 -3.14
N VAL A 57 15.09 15.30 -4.43
CA VAL A 57 14.93 14.34 -5.50
C VAL A 57 16.27 13.68 -5.74
N ILE A 58 16.46 12.51 -5.16
CA ILE A 58 17.66 11.72 -5.38
C ILE A 58 17.40 10.81 -6.59
N LYS A 59 17.82 11.31 -7.76
CA LYS A 59 17.74 10.58 -9.03
C LYS A 59 18.75 9.43 -9.13
N GLN A 60 19.66 9.33 -8.18
CA GLN A 60 20.64 8.25 -8.10
C GLN A 60 20.53 7.56 -6.74
N ALA A 61 19.81 6.45 -6.73
CA ALA A 61 19.55 5.67 -5.53
C ALA A 61 20.86 5.24 -4.83
N ASP A 62 21.97 5.09 -5.55
CA ASP A 62 23.25 4.48 -5.11
C ASP A 62 24.00 5.15 -3.97
N LEU A 63 23.53 6.29 -3.46
CA LEU A 63 24.27 7.05 -2.43
C LEU A 63 23.52 7.28 -1.11
N LEU A 64 22.30 6.75 -0.96
CA LEU A 64 21.57 6.93 0.30
C LEU A 64 21.99 5.91 1.36
N PRO A 65 22.47 6.35 2.55
CA PRO A 65 22.72 5.43 3.65
C PRO A 65 21.41 4.79 4.10
N LEU A 66 21.28 3.47 3.96
CA LEU A 66 20.14 2.71 4.47
C LEU A 66 20.25 2.52 6.00
N PRO A 67 19.13 2.43 6.73
CA PRO A 67 17.74 2.59 6.28
C PRO A 67 17.30 4.07 6.20
N GLN A 68 16.49 4.42 5.20
CA GLN A 68 15.87 5.77 5.11
C GLN A 68 14.38 5.70 4.83
N ILE A 69 13.64 6.63 5.41
CA ILE A 69 12.25 6.86 5.04
C ILE A 69 12.17 7.56 3.69
N VAL A 70 11.41 6.96 2.79
CA VAL A 70 11.20 7.46 1.45
C VAL A 70 9.74 7.42 1.05
N ASP A 71 9.39 8.32 0.14
CA ASP A 71 8.26 8.19 -0.76
C ASP A 71 8.73 7.48 -2.04
N VAL A 72 8.22 6.27 -2.29
CA VAL A 72 8.53 5.47 -3.48
C VAL A 72 7.56 5.81 -4.59
N LYS A 73 8.09 6.34 -5.69
CA LYS A 73 7.33 6.58 -6.92
C LYS A 73 7.41 5.36 -7.82
N ARG A 74 6.25 4.96 -8.30
CA ARG A 74 6.05 3.82 -9.21
C ARG A 74 5.18 4.28 -10.37
N PRO A 75 5.27 3.63 -11.54
CA PRO A 75 4.36 3.92 -12.64
C PRO A 75 2.94 3.36 -12.38
N PHE A 76 2.76 2.62 -11.29
CA PHE A 76 1.51 2.00 -10.88
C PHE A 76 1.04 2.57 -9.53
N GLY A 77 -0.27 2.71 -9.38
CA GLY A 77 -0.90 2.91 -8.07
C GLY A 77 -0.52 4.20 -7.31
N ALA A 78 -0.66 4.14 -5.99
CA ALA A 78 -0.31 5.21 -5.06
C ALA A 78 1.15 5.08 -4.61
N SER A 79 1.74 6.17 -4.13
CA SER A 79 3.10 6.13 -3.57
C SER A 79 3.15 5.27 -2.31
N ILE A 80 4.14 4.38 -2.23
CA ILE A 80 4.46 3.61 -1.03
C ILE A 80 5.39 4.44 -0.16
N ARG A 81 5.20 4.39 1.15
CA ARG A 81 6.01 5.18 2.08
C ARG A 81 6.59 4.32 3.19
N GLY A 82 7.86 4.48 3.49
CA GLY A 82 8.46 3.78 4.63
C GLY A 82 9.97 3.65 4.59
N TYR A 83 10.54 2.87 5.51
CA TYR A 83 11.98 2.64 5.56
C TYR A 83 12.42 1.70 4.44
N VAL A 84 13.29 2.14 3.54
CA VAL A 84 14.01 1.23 2.63
C VAL A 84 14.99 0.41 3.47
N LEU A 85 14.79 -0.89 3.51
CA LEU A 85 15.65 -1.83 4.24
C LEU A 85 16.65 -2.52 3.33
N THR A 86 16.28 -2.75 2.07
CA THR A 86 17.17 -3.35 1.07
C THR A 86 16.90 -2.76 -0.30
N ARG A 87 17.97 -2.57 -1.07
CA ARG A 87 17.90 -2.23 -2.48
C ARG A 87 19.02 -2.94 -3.22
N ASN A 88 18.68 -3.63 -4.28
CA ASN A 88 19.62 -4.23 -5.21
C ASN A 88 19.05 -4.21 -6.63
N THR A 89 19.70 -4.90 -7.58
CA THR A 89 19.28 -4.94 -8.98
C THR A 89 18.01 -5.76 -9.23
N GLN A 90 17.58 -6.56 -8.26
CA GLN A 90 16.43 -7.45 -8.36
C GLN A 90 15.20 -6.88 -7.63
N CYS A 91 15.38 -6.33 -6.43
CA CYS A 91 14.27 -5.83 -5.62
C CYS A 91 14.61 -4.64 -4.72
N VAL A 92 13.55 -3.99 -4.26
CA VAL A 92 13.53 -3.00 -3.18
C VAL A 92 12.61 -3.50 -2.09
N VAL A 93 13.08 -3.54 -0.85
CA VAL A 93 12.30 -3.96 0.32
C VAL A 93 12.09 -2.78 1.24
N ILE A 94 10.82 -2.53 1.59
CA ILE A 94 10.38 -1.37 2.34
C ILE A 94 9.59 -1.87 3.56
N ARG A 95 9.91 -1.35 4.74
CA ARG A 95 9.00 -1.36 5.90
C ARG A 95 7.93 -0.30 5.64
N GLU A 96 6.77 -0.70 5.15
CA GLU A 96 5.70 0.24 4.78
C GLU A 96 4.98 0.79 6.01
N PHE A 97 4.46 2.01 5.88
CA PHE A 97 3.53 2.61 6.84
C PHE A 97 2.24 3.05 6.13
N ASP A 98 1.10 2.75 6.74
CA ASP A 98 -0.18 3.38 6.43
C ASP A 98 -0.42 4.53 7.42
N GLY A 99 -0.30 5.76 6.92
CA GLY A 99 -0.24 6.94 7.77
C GLY A 99 1.00 6.93 8.68
N PHE A 100 0.81 6.73 9.98
CA PHE A 100 1.88 6.57 10.96
C PHE A 100 1.98 5.14 11.50
N MET A 101 1.13 4.23 11.04
CA MET A 101 1.09 2.84 11.53
C MET A 101 1.91 1.92 10.63
N PRO A 102 2.75 1.03 11.17
CA PRO A 102 3.45 0.02 10.37
C PRO A 102 2.46 -0.91 9.63
N ASP A 103 2.69 -1.15 8.34
CA ASP A 103 1.85 -1.99 7.47
C ASP A 103 2.65 -3.16 6.86
N GLY A 104 3.51 -3.78 7.68
CA GLY A 104 4.31 -4.94 7.28
C GLY A 104 5.50 -4.59 6.40
N PHE A 105 5.78 -5.45 5.42
CA PHE A 105 6.88 -5.28 4.47
C PHE A 105 6.36 -5.34 3.04
N THR A 106 6.80 -4.39 2.24
CA THR A 106 6.53 -4.33 0.81
C THR A 106 7.81 -4.61 0.02
N VAL A 107 7.73 -5.60 -0.87
CA VAL A 107 8.79 -6.01 -1.77
C VAL A 107 8.38 -5.66 -3.19
N LEU A 108 9.23 -4.89 -3.86
CA LEU A 108 9.03 -4.40 -5.21
C LEU A 108 10.12 -4.97 -6.11
N PRO A 109 9.81 -5.48 -7.31
CA PRO A 109 10.83 -5.66 -8.32
C PRO A 109 11.50 -4.31 -8.60
N ALA A 110 12.83 -4.29 -8.71
CA ALA A 110 13.58 -3.05 -8.91
C ALA A 110 13.11 -2.29 -10.17
N SER A 111 12.67 -3.02 -11.20
CA SER A 111 12.10 -2.46 -12.44
C SER A 111 10.80 -1.67 -12.25
N THR A 112 10.10 -1.83 -11.12
CA THR A 112 8.84 -1.12 -10.85
C THR A 112 9.04 0.18 -10.07
N VAL A 113 10.26 0.49 -9.63
CA VAL A 113 10.58 1.70 -8.87
C VAL A 113 11.14 2.76 -9.80
N SER A 114 10.44 3.89 -9.91
CA SER A 114 10.87 5.03 -10.73
C SER A 114 11.77 5.98 -9.94
N GLU A 115 11.38 6.31 -8.70
CA GLU A 115 12.13 7.24 -7.85
C GLU A 115 11.99 6.87 -6.37
N LEU A 116 13.03 7.18 -5.59
CA LEU A 116 13.01 7.14 -4.13
C LEU A 116 13.27 8.57 -3.63
N LEU A 117 12.26 9.17 -3.01
CA LEU A 117 12.33 10.55 -2.53
C LEU A 117 12.44 10.54 -1.02
N VAL A 118 13.49 11.15 -0.47
CA VAL A 118 13.66 11.23 0.99
C VAL A 118 12.67 12.25 1.55
N ASN A 119 11.94 11.85 2.60
CA ASN A 119 11.01 12.71 3.31
C ASN A 119 11.50 12.95 4.74
N GLU A 120 12.38 13.94 4.90
CA GLU A 120 13.02 14.24 6.20
C GLU A 120 11.98 14.62 7.27
N ARG A 121 10.96 15.39 6.90
CA ARG A 121 9.90 15.82 7.84
C ARG A 121 9.08 14.65 8.36
N TRP A 122 8.68 13.74 7.48
CA TRP A 122 7.96 12.55 7.92
C TRP A 122 8.86 11.60 8.72
N SER A 123 10.16 11.57 8.43
CA SER A 123 11.15 10.87 9.26
C SER A 123 11.21 11.40 10.69
N GLU A 124 11.25 12.72 10.87
CA GLU A 124 11.20 13.36 12.18
C GLU A 124 9.90 13.03 12.92
N MET A 125 8.77 12.99 12.21
CA MET A 125 7.47 12.66 12.79
C MET A 125 7.43 11.20 13.25
N LEU A 126 7.81 10.24 12.40
CA LEU A 126 7.84 8.82 12.77
C LEU A 126 8.77 8.53 13.95
N ALA A 127 9.91 9.22 14.04
CA ALA A 127 10.78 9.13 15.22
C ALA A 127 10.08 9.62 16.50
N LYS A 128 9.29 10.69 16.42
CA LYS A 128 8.51 11.23 17.56
C LYS A 128 7.33 10.34 17.94
N GLU A 129 6.77 9.58 17.00
CA GLU A 129 5.78 8.53 17.25
C GLU A 129 6.40 7.24 17.82
N GLY A 130 7.73 7.22 18.06
CA GLY A 130 8.41 6.07 18.65
C GLY A 130 8.70 4.94 17.66
N HIS A 131 8.73 5.23 16.36
CA HIS A 131 8.95 4.24 15.30
C HIS A 131 10.39 4.19 14.78
N SER A 132 11.33 4.92 15.40
CA SER A 132 12.75 4.96 15.00
C SER A 132 13.39 3.57 14.91
N ASP A 133 13.05 2.70 15.86
CA ASP A 133 13.72 1.40 16.01
C ASP A 133 13.28 0.39 14.95
N LEU A 134 12.14 0.63 14.29
CA LEU A 134 11.63 -0.22 13.20
C LEU A 134 12.54 -0.20 11.97
N ALA A 135 13.39 0.82 11.84
CA ALA A 135 14.41 0.89 10.79
C ALA A 135 15.47 -0.22 10.93
N ALA A 136 15.72 -0.69 12.16
CA ALA A 136 16.67 -1.76 12.44
C ALA A 136 16.06 -3.17 12.38
N VAL A 137 14.72 -3.28 12.28
CA VAL A 137 14.01 -4.57 12.27
C VAL A 137 13.82 -5.04 10.83
N GLY A 138 14.69 -5.97 10.42
CA GLY A 138 14.63 -6.62 9.11
C GLY A 138 13.43 -7.57 8.92
N PRO A 139 13.16 -7.97 7.68
CA PRO A 139 12.12 -8.96 7.36
C PRO A 139 12.43 -10.38 7.83
N PRO A 140 11.41 -11.23 8.03
CA PRO A 140 11.56 -12.64 8.37
C PRO A 140 12.03 -13.50 7.17
N PHE A 141 12.38 -12.86 6.04
CA PHE A 141 12.81 -13.48 4.80
C PHE A 141 14.09 -12.83 4.30
N THR A 142 14.84 -13.55 3.46
CA THR A 142 16.01 -12.99 2.78
C THR A 142 15.57 -11.92 1.77
N PRO A 143 15.97 -10.65 1.91
CA PRO A 143 15.47 -9.54 1.09
C PRO A 143 16.27 -9.33 -0.20
N ASP A 144 16.63 -10.41 -0.91
CA ASP A 144 17.52 -10.34 -2.09
C ASP A 144 16.76 -10.43 -3.43
N THR A 145 15.78 -11.33 -3.53
CA THR A 145 15.01 -11.57 -4.75
C THR A 145 13.52 -11.80 -4.44
N LEU A 146 12.65 -11.59 -5.44
CA LEU A 146 11.23 -11.97 -5.32
C LEU A 146 11.07 -13.46 -5.00
N ARG A 147 11.91 -14.31 -5.61
CA ARG A 147 11.87 -15.77 -5.40
C ARG A 147 12.12 -16.15 -3.94
N SER A 148 13.04 -15.48 -3.25
CA SER A 148 13.32 -15.74 -1.83
C SER A 148 12.12 -15.41 -0.94
N VAL A 149 11.41 -14.32 -1.24
CA VAL A 149 10.20 -13.92 -0.52
C VAL A 149 9.06 -14.91 -0.78
N LEU A 150 8.85 -15.29 -2.04
CA LEU A 150 7.82 -16.28 -2.41
C LEU A 150 8.12 -17.66 -1.81
N SER A 151 9.39 -18.06 -1.77
CA SER A 151 9.83 -19.28 -1.09
C SER A 151 9.54 -19.23 0.41
N TYR A 152 9.82 -18.10 1.07
CA TYR A 152 9.43 -17.89 2.46
C TYR A 152 7.92 -18.03 2.65
N LEU A 153 7.10 -17.39 1.80
CA LEU A 153 5.64 -17.46 1.90
C LEU A 153 5.11 -18.89 1.74
N HIS A 154 5.69 -19.64 0.80
CA HIS A 154 5.34 -21.05 0.58
C HIS A 154 5.68 -21.91 1.79
N VAL A 155 6.92 -21.85 2.28
CA VAL A 155 7.40 -22.69 3.39
C VAL A 155 6.72 -22.34 4.72
N SER A 156 6.54 -21.04 4.99
CA SER A 156 5.91 -20.56 6.22
C SER A 156 4.38 -20.67 6.20
N ARG A 157 3.77 -21.01 5.05
CA ARG A 157 2.32 -20.99 4.82
C ARG A 157 1.67 -19.64 5.17
N THR A 158 2.43 -18.56 5.05
CA THR A 158 1.98 -17.20 5.38
C THR A 158 1.12 -16.65 4.24
N ASN A 159 -0.03 -16.08 4.58
CA ASN A 159 -0.84 -15.37 3.60
C ASN A 159 -0.22 -14.00 3.28
N ALA A 160 -0.28 -13.60 2.01
CA ALA A 160 0.28 -12.35 1.53
C ALA A 160 -0.67 -11.67 0.54
N LYS A 161 -0.38 -10.39 0.25
CA LYS A 161 -0.94 -9.69 -0.90
C LYS A 161 0.09 -9.71 -2.03
N ILE A 162 -0.31 -10.14 -3.22
CA ILE A 162 0.50 -10.05 -4.44
C ILE A 162 -0.24 -9.16 -5.43
N GLU A 163 0.42 -8.12 -5.93
CA GLU A 163 -0.13 -7.24 -6.94
C GLU A 163 0.48 -7.52 -8.32
N CYS A 164 -0.36 -7.45 -9.35
CA CYS A 164 -0.05 -7.66 -10.76
C CYS A 164 -0.60 -6.50 -11.61
N GLU A 165 -0.16 -5.28 -11.25
CA GLU A 165 -0.74 -4.02 -11.73
C GLU A 165 -0.46 -3.72 -13.21
N ALA A 166 0.52 -4.39 -13.81
CA ALA A 166 0.90 -4.19 -15.21
C ALA A 166 0.09 -5.05 -16.21
N THR A 167 -0.87 -5.84 -15.73
CA THR A 167 -1.65 -6.74 -16.58
C THR A 167 -2.83 -6.03 -17.26
N PRO A 168 -3.27 -6.44 -18.46
CA PRO A 168 -4.41 -5.81 -19.15
C PRO A 168 -5.71 -5.78 -18.32
N ASN A 169 -5.88 -6.75 -17.42
CA ASN A 169 -7.06 -6.89 -16.57
C ASN A 169 -6.82 -6.41 -15.13
N ALA A 170 -5.81 -5.55 -14.90
CA ALA A 170 -5.45 -5.08 -13.56
C ALA A 170 -6.60 -4.37 -12.81
N ALA A 171 -7.61 -3.85 -13.52
CA ALA A 171 -8.79 -3.26 -12.88
C ALA A 171 -9.63 -4.29 -12.10
N GLU A 172 -9.65 -5.54 -12.57
CA GLU A 172 -10.46 -6.63 -11.99
C GLU A 172 -9.61 -7.63 -11.20
N HIS A 173 -8.35 -7.83 -11.63
CA HIS A 173 -7.44 -8.85 -11.09
C HIS A 173 -6.06 -8.29 -10.74
N GLY A 174 -5.97 -6.99 -10.45
CA GLY A 174 -4.69 -6.32 -10.18
C GLY A 174 -4.04 -6.70 -8.86
N PHE A 175 -4.76 -7.35 -7.93
CA PHE A 175 -4.17 -7.87 -6.70
C PHE A 175 -4.89 -9.13 -6.21
N HIS A 176 -4.16 -9.93 -5.44
CA HIS A 176 -4.62 -11.20 -4.89
C HIS A 176 -4.21 -11.29 -3.41
N LEU A 177 -5.12 -11.74 -2.55
CA LEU A 177 -4.85 -12.11 -1.17
C LEU A 177 -4.90 -13.62 -1.04
N GLY A 178 -3.88 -14.25 -0.45
CA GLY A 178 -3.85 -15.70 -0.40
C GLY A 178 -2.51 -16.30 -0.04
N ARG A 179 -2.34 -17.57 -0.40
CA ARG A 179 -1.19 -18.41 -0.04
C ARG A 179 -0.53 -18.98 -1.29
N VAL A 180 0.80 -19.05 -1.26
CA VAL A 180 1.60 -19.76 -2.28
C VAL A 180 1.46 -21.26 -2.07
N ALA A 181 0.72 -21.91 -2.97
CA ALA A 181 0.45 -23.35 -2.94
C ALA A 181 1.65 -24.16 -3.44
N ALA A 182 2.30 -23.72 -4.51
CA ALA A 182 3.49 -24.35 -5.08
C ALA A 182 4.40 -23.33 -5.77
N MET A 183 5.67 -23.68 -5.92
CA MET A 183 6.70 -22.89 -6.59
C MET A 183 7.15 -23.62 -7.86
N HIS A 184 7.20 -22.89 -8.97
CA HIS A 184 7.72 -23.38 -10.25
C HIS A 184 8.91 -22.52 -10.73
N ASP A 185 9.41 -22.79 -11.94
CA ASP A 185 10.58 -22.10 -12.51
C ASP A 185 10.26 -20.67 -12.97
N ASP A 186 9.05 -20.42 -13.47
CA ASP A 186 8.61 -19.15 -14.06
C ASP A 186 7.34 -18.55 -13.43
N HIS A 187 6.67 -19.30 -12.54
CA HIS A 187 5.46 -18.88 -11.85
C HIS A 187 5.31 -19.54 -10.47
N ILE A 188 4.26 -19.12 -9.75
CA ILE A 188 3.75 -19.79 -8.56
C ILE A 188 2.32 -20.24 -8.79
N ASP A 189 1.92 -21.32 -8.13
CA ASP A 189 0.52 -21.60 -7.88
C ASP A 189 0.09 -20.85 -6.63
N PHE A 190 -1.00 -20.09 -6.74
CA PHE A 190 -1.52 -19.26 -5.66
C PHE A 190 -2.99 -19.55 -5.43
N THR A 191 -3.37 -19.82 -4.19
CA THR A 191 -4.78 -19.98 -3.80
C THR A 191 -5.22 -18.71 -3.11
N PHE A 192 -6.22 -18.04 -3.66
CA PHE A 192 -6.74 -16.79 -3.13
C PHE A 192 -7.97 -16.99 -2.24
N PHE A 193 -8.31 -16.00 -1.43
CA PHE A 193 -9.59 -15.91 -0.73
C PHE A 193 -10.28 -14.58 -1.01
N ASP A 194 -11.60 -14.58 -0.93
CA ASP A 194 -12.42 -13.38 -1.16
C ASP A 194 -12.70 -12.59 0.13
N ALA A 195 -13.40 -11.47 0.00
CA ALA A 195 -13.77 -10.61 1.12
C ALA A 195 -14.80 -11.26 2.08
N ALA A 196 -15.44 -12.35 1.70
CA ALA A 196 -16.30 -13.16 2.57
C ALA A 196 -15.50 -14.22 3.34
N GLY A 197 -14.18 -14.27 3.15
CA GLY A 197 -13.30 -15.24 3.81
C GLY A 197 -13.34 -16.63 3.17
N LYS A 198 -13.91 -16.75 1.97
CA LYS A 198 -13.99 -18.03 1.26
C LYS A 198 -12.74 -18.21 0.39
N TRP A 199 -12.07 -19.36 0.56
CA TRP A 199 -11.01 -19.78 -0.36
C TRP A 199 -11.58 -20.06 -1.75
N PHE A 200 -10.79 -19.78 -2.76
CA PHE A 200 -11.05 -20.26 -4.10
C PHE A 200 -10.76 -21.76 -4.19
N ASP A 201 -11.63 -22.49 -4.90
CA ASP A 201 -11.58 -23.96 -4.94
C ASP A 201 -10.40 -24.50 -5.79
N GLY A 202 -9.72 -23.64 -6.55
CA GLY A 202 -8.59 -24.01 -7.40
C GLY A 202 -7.30 -23.23 -7.10
N VAL A 203 -6.25 -23.55 -7.86
CA VAL A 203 -5.00 -22.78 -7.88
C VAL A 203 -4.98 -21.84 -9.07
N TYR A 204 -4.34 -20.69 -8.90
CA TYR A 204 -4.14 -19.69 -9.93
C TYR A 204 -2.65 -19.44 -10.15
N GLY A 205 -2.20 -19.60 -11.39
CA GLY A 205 -0.82 -19.38 -11.79
C GLY A 205 -0.49 -17.89 -11.86
N ILE A 206 0.45 -17.41 -11.03
CA ILE A 206 0.99 -16.05 -11.12
C ILE A 206 2.41 -16.10 -11.64
N SER A 207 2.63 -15.58 -12.85
CA SER A 207 3.97 -15.47 -13.43
C SER A 207 4.83 -14.50 -12.64
N PHE A 208 6.12 -14.80 -12.45
CA PHE A 208 7.03 -13.85 -11.80
C PHE A 208 7.13 -12.53 -12.56
N ALA A 209 7.00 -12.55 -13.89
CA ALA A 209 7.07 -11.37 -14.73
C ALA A 209 5.87 -10.42 -14.54
N SER A 210 4.72 -10.93 -14.05
CA SER A 210 3.54 -10.10 -13.81
C SER A 210 3.50 -9.49 -12.40
N ILE A 211 4.33 -9.95 -11.47
CA ILE A 211 4.33 -9.45 -10.09
C ILE A 211 4.93 -8.05 -10.05
N THR A 212 4.14 -7.09 -9.60
CA THR A 212 4.57 -5.70 -9.42
C THR A 212 4.84 -5.35 -7.96
N GLN A 213 4.25 -6.08 -7.01
CA GLN A 213 4.42 -5.88 -5.57
C GLN A 213 4.07 -7.15 -4.80
N ILE A 214 4.78 -7.42 -3.70
CA ILE A 214 4.44 -8.43 -2.70
C ILE A 214 4.39 -7.73 -1.34
N VAL A 215 3.31 -7.92 -0.58
CA VAL A 215 3.16 -7.37 0.78
C VAL A 215 3.01 -8.49 1.79
N VAL A 216 3.87 -8.49 2.80
CA VAL A 216 4.00 -9.53 3.83
C VAL A 216 3.80 -8.94 5.21
N GLY A 217 2.96 -9.55 6.04
CA GLY A 217 2.70 -9.10 7.41
C GLY A 217 1.93 -7.78 7.53
N SER A 218 1.13 -7.45 6.51
CA SER A 218 0.22 -6.30 6.59
C SER A 218 -0.96 -6.63 7.53
N PRO A 219 -1.30 -5.75 8.48
CA PRO A 219 -2.50 -5.90 9.32
C PRO A 219 -3.78 -6.13 8.51
N TYR A 220 -3.88 -5.62 7.29
CA TYR A 220 -5.02 -5.87 6.40
C TYR A 220 -5.14 -7.36 6.05
N VAL A 221 -4.05 -7.97 5.56
CA VAL A 221 -4.01 -9.38 5.18
C VAL A 221 -4.15 -10.29 6.39
N GLU A 222 -3.48 -9.95 7.49
CA GLU A 222 -3.56 -10.69 8.76
C GLU A 222 -4.97 -10.67 9.35
N THR A 223 -5.69 -9.56 9.20
CA THR A 223 -7.07 -9.45 9.67
C THR A 223 -7.99 -10.40 8.92
N PHE A 224 -7.95 -10.40 7.58
CA PHE A 224 -8.71 -11.40 6.79
C PHE A 224 -8.31 -12.83 7.14
N SER A 225 -7.02 -13.08 7.32
CA SER A 225 -6.48 -14.41 7.61
C SER A 225 -6.99 -15.03 8.91
N LYS A 226 -7.51 -14.22 9.86
CA LYS A 226 -8.13 -14.73 11.09
C LYS A 226 -9.54 -15.29 10.89
N TYR A 227 -10.19 -14.92 9.78
CA TYR A 227 -11.61 -15.22 9.53
C TYR A 227 -11.84 -16.09 8.29
N ILE A 228 -10.78 -16.54 7.62
CA ILE A 228 -10.87 -17.52 6.54
C ILE A 228 -10.99 -18.93 7.08
N GLY A 229 -11.68 -19.80 6.34
CA GLY A 229 -11.78 -21.22 6.66
C GLY A 229 -10.43 -21.96 6.60
N PRO A 230 -10.39 -23.27 6.92
CA PRO A 230 -9.19 -24.07 6.74
C PRO A 230 -8.73 -24.03 5.28
N TYR A 231 -7.41 -24.09 5.07
CA TYR A 231 -6.83 -24.06 3.73
C TYR A 231 -7.27 -25.31 2.94
N PRO A 232 -7.78 -25.17 1.70
CA PRO A 232 -8.41 -26.27 0.96
C PRO A 232 -7.46 -27.39 0.52
N HIS A 233 -6.14 -27.17 0.62
CA HIS A 233 -5.11 -28.15 0.23
C HIS A 233 -4.18 -28.54 1.38
N ASP A 234 -4.52 -28.15 2.62
CA ASP A 234 -3.88 -28.75 3.79
C ASP A 234 -4.56 -30.12 4.00
N ASP A 235 -3.95 -31.18 3.49
CA ASP A 235 -4.22 -32.53 4.00
C ASP A 235 -3.79 -32.53 5.47
N GLY A 236 -4.72 -32.88 6.37
CA GLY A 236 -4.46 -32.97 7.81
C GLY A 236 -3.36 -33.95 8.17
#